data_AF-A0AA40DCS3-F1
#
_entry.id   AF-A0AA40DCS3-F1
#
_cell.length_a   1.000
_cell.length_b   1.000
_cell.length_c   1.000
_cell.angle_alpha   90.00
_cell.angle_beta   90.00
_cell.angle_gamma   90.00
#
_symmetry.space_group_name_H-M   'P 1'
#
loop_
_entity.id
_entity.type
_entity.pdbx_description
1 polymer ?
#
loop_
_entity_poly.entity_id
_entity_poly.type
_entity_poly.pdbx_seq_one_letter_code
_entity_poly.pdbx_strand_id
1 'polypeptide(L)'
;MATPNASDWALLPTADCPLVTPAMKTLYHVAHNDESLLGLCLFRGQMATDLEEAHADSGFPVDKTVKVLRDDSNRIVTKLLLSLPRNLTLSLLRHTLARDIRQRIEGLHTYPSDYKGVYAAAISVKGRGGRFLSVDEIKQLVSTIQDYRTGVRLWLDNGKKWNRNDATHQRSEAVVKSVDFQLLRLSKIPENNDKPRFGQGQKGLVRLNQLCYMLERFVTAAATHGFDTTVPLCQSPLMIGCSYVSMKTRCKAHWREYGGGFGATTWTWEFALCAMASLGFDPDVVTIPILVTTDRPSYPRRRCWSRH
;
A
#
# COMPACT_ATOMS: atom_id res chain seq x y z
N MET A 1 -4.75 30.03 28.24
CA MET A 1 -4.70 28.97 27.22
C MET A 1 -3.48 28.12 27.52
N ALA A 2 -3.66 26.85 27.89
CA ALA A 2 -2.54 25.97 28.19
C ALA A 2 -1.80 25.61 26.88
N THR A 3 -0.48 25.77 26.86
CA THR A 3 0.37 25.28 25.78
C THR A 3 0.31 23.75 25.74
N PRO A 4 0.05 23.13 24.57
CA PRO A 4 0.05 21.66 24.46
C PRO A 4 1.43 21.10 24.81
N ASN A 5 1.46 19.94 25.47
CA ASN A 5 2.70 19.23 25.81
C ASN A 5 3.51 18.95 24.53
N ALA A 6 4.84 19.00 24.63
CA ALA A 6 5.77 18.74 23.52
C ALA A 6 5.54 17.40 22.80
N SER A 7 4.89 16.42 23.46
CA SER A 7 4.50 15.13 22.87
C SER A 7 3.30 15.22 21.92
N ASP A 8 2.44 16.23 22.03
CA ASP A 8 1.25 16.39 21.16
C ASP A 8 1.63 16.99 19.80
N TRP A 9 2.73 17.75 19.74
CA TRP A 9 3.26 18.31 18.49
C TRP A 9 3.81 17.24 17.53
N ALA A 10 4.14 16.04 18.04
CA ALA A 10 4.63 14.92 17.23
C ALA A 10 3.53 14.18 16.43
N LEU A 11 2.25 14.57 16.60
CA LEU A 11 1.11 13.92 15.95
C LEU A 11 0.34 14.85 14.99
N LEU A 12 0.82 16.08 14.78
CA LEU A 12 0.28 16.94 13.74
C LEU A 12 0.60 16.30 12.37
N PRO A 13 -0.40 16.09 11.50
CA PRO A 13 -0.18 15.51 10.19
C PRO A 13 0.76 16.42 9.38
N THR A 14 1.94 15.89 9.05
CA THR A 14 2.93 16.54 8.18
C THR A 14 3.20 15.67 6.96
N ALA A 15 3.95 16.18 5.98
CA ALA A 15 4.43 15.36 4.87
C ALA A 15 5.26 14.13 5.34
N ASP A 16 5.85 14.18 6.54
CA ASP A 16 6.63 13.08 7.11
C ASP A 16 5.77 12.06 7.88
N CYS A 17 4.54 12.43 8.27
CA CYS A 17 3.62 11.58 9.02
C CYS A 17 2.16 12.04 8.82
N PRO A 18 1.55 11.89 7.63
CA PRO A 18 0.17 12.23 7.44
C PRO A 18 -0.69 11.13 8.07
N LEU A 19 -0.79 11.07 9.40
CA LEU A 19 -1.64 10.12 10.12
C LEU A 19 -3.10 10.37 9.72
N VAL A 20 -3.55 9.62 8.70
CA VAL A 20 -4.71 9.95 7.86
C VAL A 20 -6.03 9.79 8.62
N THR A 21 -6.07 8.99 9.70
CA THR A 21 -7.30 8.76 10.46
C THR A 21 -7.10 8.86 11.96
N PRO A 22 -8.15 9.23 12.71
CA PRO A 22 -8.15 9.15 14.17
C PRO A 22 -7.73 7.76 14.68
N ALA A 23 -8.22 6.69 14.04
CA ALA A 23 -7.84 5.31 14.38
C ALA A 23 -6.33 5.06 14.25
N MET A 24 -5.71 5.49 13.14
CA MET A 24 -4.26 5.38 12.95
C MET A 24 -3.50 6.17 14.02
N LYS A 25 -3.97 7.37 14.39
CA LYS A 25 -3.37 8.19 15.46
C LYS A 25 -3.42 7.47 16.81
N THR A 26 -4.58 6.92 17.17
CA THR A 26 -4.76 6.17 18.42
C THR A 26 -3.87 4.93 18.47
N LEU A 27 -3.89 4.11 17.42
CA LEU A 27 -3.05 2.90 17.35
C LEU A 27 -1.56 3.26 17.38
N TYR A 28 -1.15 4.32 16.69
CA TYR A 28 0.23 4.79 16.73
C TYR A 28 0.62 5.26 18.13
N HIS A 29 -0.21 6.05 18.80
CA HIS A 29 0.06 6.53 20.15
C HIS A 29 0.23 5.36 21.14
N VAL A 30 -0.66 4.38 21.09
CA VAL A 30 -0.57 3.15 21.90
C VAL A 30 0.71 2.38 21.60
N ALA A 31 1.01 2.14 20.31
CA ALA A 31 2.23 1.44 19.92
C ALA A 31 3.52 2.19 20.27
N HIS A 32 3.48 3.53 20.31
CA HIS A 32 4.63 4.40 20.50
C HIS A 32 4.91 4.72 21.97
N ASN A 33 3.90 4.73 22.83
CA ASN A 33 4.05 5.05 24.25
C ASN A 33 4.06 3.81 25.14
N ASP A 34 3.40 2.72 24.75
CA ASP A 34 3.43 1.49 25.53
C ASP A 34 4.77 0.77 25.33
N GLU A 35 5.32 0.22 26.42
CA GLU A 35 6.49 -0.67 26.38
C GLU A 35 6.19 -1.98 25.64
N SER A 36 4.91 -2.38 25.58
CA SER A 36 4.45 -3.60 24.92
C SER A 36 3.38 -3.31 23.87
N LEU A 37 3.32 -4.14 22.81
CA LEU A 37 2.24 -4.07 21.81
C LEU A 37 0.92 -4.68 22.31
N LEU A 38 0.81 -5.00 23.61
CA LEU A 38 -0.41 -5.55 24.19
C LEU A 38 -1.58 -4.56 24.11
N GLY A 39 -1.30 -3.26 24.27
CA GLY A 39 -2.30 -2.20 24.13
C GLY A 39 -3.05 -2.30 22.79
N LEU A 40 -2.35 -2.57 21.68
CA LEU A 40 -2.96 -2.75 20.36
C LEU A 40 -3.99 -3.90 20.32
N CYS A 41 -3.79 -4.95 21.14
CA CYS A 41 -4.72 -6.07 21.21
C CYS A 41 -6.08 -5.66 21.83
N LEU A 42 -6.10 -4.60 22.64
CA LEU A 42 -7.34 -4.09 23.22
C LEU A 42 -8.20 -3.35 22.17
N PHE A 43 -7.58 -2.80 21.12
CA PHE A 43 -8.27 -2.07 20.06
C PHE A 43 -8.82 -2.96 18.94
N ARG A 44 -8.73 -4.30 19.01
CA ARG A 44 -9.18 -5.20 17.92
C ARG A 44 -10.66 -5.02 17.58
N GLY A 45 -11.51 -4.83 18.58
CA GLY A 45 -12.94 -4.57 18.36
C GLY A 45 -13.17 -3.28 17.57
N GLN A 46 -12.47 -2.20 17.95
CA GLN A 46 -12.53 -0.93 17.21
C GLN A 46 -11.98 -1.07 15.80
N MET A 47 -10.83 -1.76 15.62
CA MET A 47 -10.27 -2.03 14.29
C MET A 47 -11.25 -2.80 13.40
N ALA A 48 -12.04 -3.73 13.96
CA ALA A 48 -13.07 -4.45 13.22
C ALA A 48 -14.20 -3.51 12.77
N THR A 49 -14.67 -2.65 13.67
CA THR A 49 -15.71 -1.65 13.36
C THR A 49 -15.23 -0.65 12.32
N ASP A 50 -14.05 -0.06 12.50
CA ASP A 50 -13.46 0.88 11.53
C ASP A 50 -13.31 0.24 10.14
N LEU A 51 -12.95 -1.06 10.10
CA LEU A 51 -12.81 -1.80 8.84
C LEU A 51 -14.17 -2.06 8.18
N GLU A 52 -15.21 -2.41 8.95
CA GLU A 52 -16.57 -2.55 8.42
C GLU A 52 -17.08 -1.22 7.86
N GLU A 53 -16.97 -0.14 8.64
CA GLU A 53 -17.43 1.19 8.24
C GLU A 53 -16.70 1.71 7.00
N ALA A 54 -15.36 1.56 6.94
CA ALA A 54 -14.58 1.99 5.78
C ALA A 54 -14.91 1.21 4.50
N HIS A 55 -15.53 0.04 4.62
CA HIS A 55 -15.85 -0.84 3.50
C HIS A 55 -17.34 -1.06 3.25
N ALA A 56 -18.23 -0.46 4.04
CA ALA A 56 -19.68 -0.63 3.95
C ALA A 56 -20.20 -0.43 2.52
N ASP A 57 -19.73 0.63 1.85
CA ASP A 57 -20.17 0.98 0.49
C ASP A 57 -19.23 0.44 -0.61
N SER A 58 -18.15 -0.24 -0.22
CA SER A 58 -17.09 -0.64 -1.16
C SER A 58 -17.37 -1.96 -1.91
N GLY A 59 -18.35 -2.75 -1.43
CA GLY A 59 -18.63 -4.10 -1.93
C GLY A 59 -17.48 -5.09 -1.72
N PHE A 60 -16.48 -4.75 -0.90
CA PHE A 60 -15.35 -5.62 -0.60
C PHE A 60 -15.66 -6.51 0.61
N PRO A 61 -15.50 -7.83 0.51
CA PRO A 61 -15.78 -8.73 1.61
C PRO A 61 -14.70 -8.59 2.69
N VAL A 62 -15.02 -7.90 3.79
CA VAL A 62 -14.17 -7.79 4.98
C VAL A 62 -14.58 -8.74 6.10
N ASP A 63 -15.72 -9.43 5.96
CA ASP A 63 -16.37 -10.23 7.01
C ASP A 63 -15.44 -11.23 7.69
N LYS A 64 -14.53 -11.87 6.94
CA LYS A 64 -13.57 -12.83 7.50
C LYS A 64 -12.56 -12.15 8.41
N THR A 65 -12.02 -11.01 7.98
CA THR A 65 -11.05 -10.23 8.77
C THR A 65 -11.72 -9.66 10.01
N VAL A 66 -12.92 -9.08 9.84
CA VAL A 66 -13.75 -8.56 10.93
C VAL A 66 -14.06 -9.65 11.95
N LYS A 67 -14.49 -10.83 11.48
CA LYS A 67 -14.77 -11.98 12.36
C LYS A 67 -13.53 -12.37 13.16
N VAL A 68 -12.36 -12.45 12.53
CA VAL A 68 -11.09 -12.78 13.22
C VAL A 68 -10.68 -11.69 14.22
N LEU A 69 -10.94 -10.42 13.93
CA LEU A 69 -10.66 -9.31 14.87
C LEU A 69 -11.61 -9.32 16.07
N ARG A 70 -12.89 -9.68 15.87
CA ARG A 70 -13.91 -9.73 16.94
C ARG A 70 -13.84 -11.01 17.78
N ASP A 71 -13.64 -12.15 17.14
CA ASP A 71 -13.55 -13.47 17.77
C ASP A 71 -12.11 -13.98 17.68
N ASP A 72 -11.25 -13.44 18.55
CA ASP A 72 -9.89 -13.93 18.72
C ASP A 72 -9.76 -14.91 19.90
N SER A 73 -10.74 -15.81 20.03
CA SER A 73 -10.77 -16.87 21.07
C SER A 73 -9.49 -17.70 21.11
N ASN A 74 -8.86 -17.94 19.95
CA ASN A 74 -7.57 -18.66 19.84
C ASN A 74 -6.32 -17.78 20.02
N ARG A 75 -6.51 -16.49 20.34
CA ARG A 75 -5.45 -15.48 20.51
C ARG A 75 -4.52 -15.37 19.29
N ILE A 76 -5.02 -15.66 18.09
CA ILE A 76 -4.27 -15.60 16.83
C ILE A 76 -3.84 -14.16 16.57
N VAL A 77 -4.77 -13.20 16.60
CA VAL A 77 -4.46 -11.78 16.37
C VAL A 77 -3.49 -11.27 17.43
N THR A 78 -3.71 -11.63 18.71
CA THR A 78 -2.77 -11.29 19.79
C THR A 78 -1.37 -11.82 19.52
N LYS A 79 -1.23 -13.11 19.18
CA LYS A 79 0.07 -13.71 18.89
C LYS A 79 0.75 -13.03 17.70
N LEU A 80 -0.01 -12.68 16.67
CA LEU A 80 0.51 -11.99 15.49
C LEU A 80 1.05 -10.60 15.85
N LEU A 81 0.25 -9.78 16.55
CA LEU A 81 0.66 -8.43 16.95
C LEU A 81 1.88 -8.44 17.88
N LEU A 82 1.93 -9.37 18.84
CA LEU A 82 3.06 -9.51 19.76
C LEU A 82 4.31 -10.13 19.11
N SER A 83 4.19 -10.72 17.92
CA SER A 83 5.33 -11.25 17.17
C SER A 83 6.05 -10.16 16.37
N LEU A 84 5.35 -9.10 15.98
CA LEU A 84 5.92 -8.03 15.15
C LEU A 84 6.91 -7.17 15.95
N PRO A 85 8.13 -6.90 15.43
CA PRO A 85 9.02 -5.92 16.02
C PRO A 85 8.36 -4.55 16.10
N ARG A 86 8.52 -3.85 17.23
CA ARG A 86 7.88 -2.56 17.50
C ARG A 86 8.12 -1.54 16.40
N ASN A 87 9.37 -1.35 15.98
CA ASN A 87 9.70 -0.36 14.95
C ASN A 87 9.06 -0.72 13.61
N LEU A 88 8.97 -2.01 13.27
CA LEU A 88 8.22 -2.47 12.10
C LEU A 88 6.72 -2.13 12.23
N THR A 89 6.11 -2.39 13.39
CA THR A 89 4.71 -2.02 13.65
C THR A 89 4.49 -0.51 13.51
N LEU A 90 5.38 0.32 14.03
CA LEU A 90 5.32 1.78 13.89
C LEU A 90 5.49 2.25 12.44
N SER A 91 6.38 1.62 11.67
CA SER A 91 6.55 1.92 10.23
C SER A 91 5.32 1.50 9.42
N LEU A 92 4.69 0.36 9.76
CA LEU A 92 3.45 -0.11 9.14
C LEU A 92 2.28 0.82 9.47
N LEU A 93 2.08 1.19 10.74
CA LEU A 93 1.01 2.10 11.18
C LEU A 93 1.14 3.49 10.56
N ARG A 94 2.36 4.01 10.42
CA ARG A 94 2.63 5.29 9.75
C ARG A 94 2.66 5.18 8.22
N HIS A 95 2.61 3.96 7.67
CA HIS A 95 2.78 3.72 6.24
C HIS A 95 4.09 4.31 5.66
N THR A 96 5.15 4.38 6.48
CA THR A 96 6.47 4.99 6.15
C THR A 96 7.53 3.96 5.79
N LEU A 97 7.09 2.72 5.53
CA LEU A 97 7.98 1.56 5.39
C LEU A 97 9.06 1.74 4.31
N ALA A 98 8.72 2.36 3.17
CA ALA A 98 9.68 2.61 2.11
C ALA A 98 10.83 3.52 2.53
N ARG A 99 10.51 4.64 3.18
CA ARG A 99 11.48 5.56 3.76
C ARG A 99 12.33 4.85 4.81
N ASP A 100 11.68 4.20 5.76
CA ASP A 100 12.38 3.66 6.94
C ASP A 100 13.39 2.56 6.55
N ILE A 101 13.08 1.75 5.53
CA ILE A 101 14.02 0.79 4.93
C ILE A 101 15.19 1.51 4.27
N ARG A 102 14.92 2.53 3.44
CA ARG A 102 15.95 3.26 2.70
C ARG A 102 16.89 4.05 3.61
N GLN A 103 16.37 4.58 4.72
CA GLN A 103 17.12 5.29 5.75
C GLN A 103 17.80 4.37 6.78
N ARG A 104 17.57 3.05 6.69
CA ARG A 104 18.15 2.05 7.61
C ARG A 104 17.85 2.36 9.07
N ILE A 105 16.59 2.69 9.38
CA ILE A 105 16.16 2.98 10.75
C ILE A 105 16.52 1.80 11.66
N GLU A 106 17.20 2.11 12.76
CA GLU A 106 17.65 1.13 13.74
C GLU A 106 16.45 0.33 14.29
N GLY A 107 16.64 -0.97 14.52
CA GLY A 107 15.61 -1.83 15.08
C GLY A 107 14.46 -2.17 14.13
N LEU A 108 14.52 -1.77 12.85
CA LEU A 108 13.62 -2.26 11.79
C LEU A 108 13.98 -3.72 11.42
N HIS A 109 13.94 -4.60 12.41
CA HIS A 109 14.20 -6.01 12.25
C HIS A 109 13.11 -6.66 11.38
N THR A 110 13.53 -7.49 10.43
CA THR A 110 12.63 -8.26 9.57
C THR A 110 12.88 -9.75 9.77
N TYR A 111 11.90 -10.55 9.40
CA TYR A 111 12.06 -12.00 9.44
C TYR A 111 12.92 -12.50 8.29
N PRO A 112 13.54 -13.70 8.39
CA PRO A 112 14.29 -14.27 7.28
C PRO A 112 13.38 -14.51 6.06
N SER A 113 13.87 -14.12 4.88
CA SER A 113 13.08 -14.19 3.64
C SER A 113 13.00 -15.59 3.01
N ASP A 114 13.80 -16.55 3.46
CA ASP A 114 13.88 -17.88 2.85
C ASP A 114 12.67 -18.77 3.16
N TYR A 115 11.80 -18.34 4.08
CA TYR A 115 10.60 -19.07 4.49
C TYR A 115 9.33 -18.56 3.80
N LYS A 116 8.28 -19.38 3.88
CA LYS A 116 6.90 -18.98 3.61
C LYS A 116 6.45 -17.97 4.66
N GLY A 117 5.45 -17.15 4.32
CA GLY A 117 4.94 -16.17 5.27
C GLY A 117 4.27 -14.97 4.64
N VAL A 118 4.24 -13.89 5.40
CA VAL A 118 3.64 -12.62 5.01
C VAL A 118 4.74 -11.59 4.82
N TYR A 119 4.63 -10.81 3.75
CA TYR A 119 5.53 -9.71 3.45
C TYR A 119 4.73 -8.42 3.21
N ALA A 120 5.38 -7.29 3.41
CA ALA A 120 4.87 -5.97 3.05
C ALA A 120 5.65 -5.45 1.85
N ALA A 121 4.96 -4.77 0.95
CA ALA A 121 5.52 -4.01 -0.15
C ALA A 121 5.09 -2.54 -0.01
N ALA A 122 6.00 -1.62 -0.30
CA ALA A 122 5.75 -0.19 -0.25
C ALA A 122 6.29 0.50 -1.51
N ILE A 123 5.52 1.44 -2.05
CA ILE A 123 5.89 2.21 -3.26
C ILE A 123 6.67 3.45 -2.86
N SER A 124 7.73 3.75 -3.59
CA SER A 124 8.44 5.03 -3.52
C SER A 124 8.78 5.52 -4.92
N VAL A 125 9.35 6.71 -5.03
CA VAL A 125 9.93 7.21 -6.28
C VAL A 125 11.46 7.14 -6.19
N LYS A 126 12.09 6.56 -7.21
CA LYS A 126 13.54 6.44 -7.28
C LYS A 126 14.20 7.81 -7.12
N GLY A 127 15.28 7.86 -6.34
CA GLY A 127 15.99 9.10 -6.06
C GLY A 127 15.37 9.97 -4.96
N ARG A 128 14.19 9.62 -4.40
CA ARG A 128 13.54 10.39 -3.31
C ARG A 128 13.76 9.82 -1.91
N GLY A 129 14.79 8.99 -1.70
CA GLY A 129 15.12 8.45 -0.37
C GLY A 129 14.00 7.62 0.27
N GLY A 130 13.19 6.92 -0.54
CA GLY A 130 12.03 6.14 -0.06
C GLY A 130 10.75 6.94 0.14
N ARG A 131 10.73 8.23 -0.23
CA ARG A 131 9.50 9.03 -0.29
C ARG A 131 8.66 8.68 -1.52
N PHE A 132 7.35 8.85 -1.37
CA PHE A 132 6.34 8.65 -2.40
C PHE A 132 6.12 9.96 -3.20
N LEU A 133 4.93 10.13 -3.75
CA LEU A 133 4.46 11.33 -4.41
C LEU A 133 4.13 12.42 -3.37
N SER A 134 4.26 13.67 -3.79
CA SER A 134 3.65 14.82 -3.11
C SER A 134 2.13 14.83 -3.33
N VAL A 135 1.41 15.67 -2.59
CA VAL A 135 -0.05 15.76 -2.71
C VAL A 135 -0.47 16.23 -4.11
N ASP A 136 0.25 17.18 -4.70
CA ASP A 136 -0.07 17.67 -6.04
C ASP A 136 0.21 16.62 -7.12
N GLU A 137 1.25 15.81 -6.96
CA GLU A 137 1.50 14.66 -7.83
C GLU A 137 0.44 13.55 -7.62
N ILE A 138 -0.06 13.35 -6.40
CA ILE A 138 -1.18 12.44 -6.12
C ILE A 138 -2.45 12.90 -6.83
N LYS A 139 -2.75 14.20 -6.87
CA LYS A 139 -3.90 14.73 -7.64
C LYS A 139 -3.78 14.40 -9.13
N GLN A 140 -2.58 14.53 -9.70
CA GLN A 140 -2.32 14.16 -11.10
C GLN A 140 -2.50 12.65 -11.33
N LEU A 141 -2.03 11.83 -10.38
CA LEU A 141 -2.24 10.38 -10.43
C LEU A 141 -3.73 10.04 -10.37
N VAL A 142 -4.50 10.63 -9.44
CA VAL A 142 -5.95 10.42 -9.33
C VAL A 142 -6.65 10.82 -10.63
N SER A 143 -6.33 11.98 -11.21
CA SER A 143 -6.89 12.41 -12.51
C SER A 143 -6.60 11.38 -13.61
N THR A 144 -5.35 10.90 -13.69
CA THR A 144 -4.95 9.89 -14.68
C THR A 144 -5.75 8.59 -14.52
N ILE A 145 -6.00 8.16 -13.28
CA ILE A 145 -6.79 6.96 -13.00
C ILE A 145 -8.26 7.17 -13.40
N GLN A 146 -8.83 8.34 -13.14
CA GLN A 146 -10.19 8.70 -13.54
C GLN A 146 -10.35 8.76 -15.06
N ASP A 147 -9.36 9.30 -15.77
CA ASP A 147 -9.33 9.33 -17.24
C ASP A 147 -9.19 7.92 -17.83
N TYR A 148 -8.28 7.11 -17.28
CA TYR A 148 -8.14 5.70 -17.65
C TYR A 148 -9.46 4.95 -17.45
N ARG A 149 -10.11 5.13 -16.30
CA ARG A 149 -11.43 4.55 -15.98
C ARG A 149 -12.49 4.97 -17.00
N THR A 150 -12.50 6.26 -17.37
CA THR A 150 -13.42 6.78 -18.38
C THR A 150 -13.21 6.10 -19.74
N GLY A 151 -11.95 5.94 -20.16
CA GLY A 151 -11.61 5.20 -21.38
C GLY A 151 -12.05 3.74 -21.34
N VAL A 152 -11.83 3.05 -20.22
CA VAL A 152 -12.31 1.68 -20.02
C VAL A 152 -13.82 1.58 -20.17
N ARG A 153 -14.57 2.51 -19.56
CA ARG A 153 -16.03 2.53 -19.64
C ARG A 153 -16.50 2.76 -21.08
N LEU A 154 -15.96 3.74 -21.78
CA LEU A 154 -16.27 3.99 -23.19
C LEU A 154 -16.00 2.76 -24.06
N TRP A 155 -14.87 2.07 -23.83
CA TRP A 155 -14.56 0.83 -24.52
C TRP A 155 -15.57 -0.27 -24.23
N LEU A 156 -16.00 -0.44 -22.97
CA LEU A 156 -17.03 -1.42 -22.58
C LEU A 156 -18.39 -1.09 -23.23
N ASP A 157 -18.83 0.17 -23.14
CA ASP A 157 -20.12 0.64 -23.63
C ASP A 157 -20.22 0.53 -25.16
N ASN A 158 -19.09 0.69 -25.86
CA ASN A 158 -18.99 0.50 -27.31
C ASN A 158 -18.67 -0.96 -27.71
N GLY A 159 -19.17 -1.94 -26.95
CA GLY A 159 -19.05 -3.37 -27.30
C GLY A 159 -17.62 -3.88 -27.34
N LYS A 160 -16.74 -3.37 -26.46
CA LYS A 160 -15.31 -3.73 -26.36
C LYS A 160 -14.49 -3.33 -27.59
N LYS A 161 -14.81 -2.17 -28.18
CA LYS A 161 -14.09 -1.61 -29.34
C LYS A 161 -13.87 -0.11 -29.15
N TRP A 162 -12.77 0.40 -29.69
CA TRP A 162 -12.53 1.85 -29.76
C TRP A 162 -13.27 2.45 -30.95
N ASN A 163 -14.05 3.51 -30.72
CA ASN A 163 -14.68 4.26 -31.79
C ASN A 163 -13.68 5.30 -32.35
N ARG A 164 -13.10 4.99 -33.51
CA ARG A 164 -12.12 5.88 -34.16
C ARG A 164 -12.73 7.16 -34.73
N ASN A 165 -14.05 7.27 -34.83
CA ASN A 165 -14.70 8.47 -35.34
C ASN A 165 -15.08 9.46 -34.23
N ASP A 166 -14.92 9.10 -32.96
CA ASP A 166 -15.23 9.93 -31.81
C ASP A 166 -13.93 10.43 -31.14
N ALA A 167 -13.74 11.75 -31.12
CA ALA A 167 -12.58 12.40 -30.52
C ALA A 167 -12.41 12.09 -29.02
N THR A 168 -13.51 11.86 -28.31
CA THR A 168 -13.51 11.48 -26.88
C THR A 168 -12.95 10.08 -26.70
N HIS A 169 -13.36 9.14 -27.56
CA HIS A 169 -12.80 7.79 -27.59
C HIS A 169 -11.31 7.81 -27.92
N GLN A 170 -10.90 8.58 -28.93
CA GLN A 170 -9.48 8.70 -29.30
C GLN A 170 -8.62 9.24 -28.16
N ARG A 171 -9.07 10.32 -27.48
CA ARG A 171 -8.36 10.90 -26.33
C ARG A 171 -8.26 9.90 -25.18
N SER A 172 -9.35 9.22 -24.86
CA SER A 172 -9.37 8.25 -23.77
C SER A 172 -8.55 6.99 -24.08
N GLU A 173 -8.57 6.54 -25.34
CA GLU A 173 -7.72 5.46 -25.84
C GLU A 173 -6.23 5.81 -25.69
N ALA A 174 -5.83 7.05 -26.01
CA ALA A 174 -4.46 7.50 -25.85
C ALA A 174 -3.99 7.44 -24.38
N VAL A 175 -4.85 7.83 -23.42
CA VAL A 175 -4.54 7.70 -21.99
C VAL A 175 -4.40 6.23 -21.58
N VAL A 176 -5.36 5.38 -21.98
CA VAL A 176 -5.32 3.94 -21.68
C VAL A 176 -4.06 3.30 -22.24
N LYS A 177 -3.72 3.60 -23.50
CA LYS A 177 -2.50 3.10 -24.14
C LYS A 177 -1.25 3.62 -23.46
N SER A 178 -1.21 4.88 -23.03
CA SER A 178 -0.05 5.44 -22.32
C SER A 178 0.24 4.69 -21.02
N VAL A 179 -0.78 4.38 -20.22
CA VAL A 179 -0.66 3.60 -18.98
C VAL A 179 -0.30 2.14 -19.30
N ASP A 180 -1.04 1.49 -20.20
CA ASP A 180 -0.82 0.07 -20.54
C ASP A 180 0.55 -0.16 -21.21
N PHE A 181 1.07 0.82 -21.94
CA PHE A 181 2.41 0.76 -22.54
C PHE A 181 3.50 0.69 -21.47
N GLN A 182 3.29 1.31 -20.30
CA GLN A 182 4.25 1.20 -19.19
C GLN A 182 4.38 -0.25 -18.71
N LEU A 183 3.31 -1.05 -18.82
CA LEU A 183 3.40 -2.47 -18.49
C LEU A 183 4.35 -3.21 -19.43
N LEU A 184 4.35 -2.89 -20.72
CA LEU A 184 5.29 -3.47 -21.68
C LEU A 184 6.73 -3.10 -21.31
N ARG A 185 6.95 -1.81 -20.99
CA ARG A 185 8.26 -1.28 -20.57
C ARG A 185 8.77 -1.91 -19.27
N LEU A 186 7.86 -2.18 -18.33
CA LEU A 186 8.20 -2.59 -16.97
C LEU A 186 8.16 -4.11 -16.79
N SER A 187 7.35 -4.84 -17.56
CA SER A 187 7.07 -6.26 -17.37
C SER A 187 7.39 -7.17 -18.57
N LYS A 188 7.89 -6.63 -19.69
CA LYS A 188 8.26 -7.41 -20.89
C LYS A 188 7.16 -8.35 -21.41
N ILE A 189 5.90 -7.93 -21.27
CA ILE A 189 4.73 -8.71 -21.72
C ILE A 189 4.52 -8.47 -23.24
N PRO A 190 3.99 -9.43 -24.01
CA PRO A 190 3.67 -9.21 -25.41
C PRO A 190 2.68 -8.05 -25.61
N GLU A 191 2.92 -7.28 -26.67
CA GLU A 191 2.07 -6.18 -27.09
C GLU A 191 0.67 -6.70 -27.44
N ASN A 192 -0.34 -6.11 -26.82
CA ASN A 192 -1.74 -6.32 -27.17
C ASN A 192 -2.42 -4.99 -26.87
N ASN A 193 -2.56 -4.18 -27.91
CA ASN A 193 -2.90 -2.76 -27.83
C ASN A 193 -4.39 -2.47 -27.99
N ASP A 194 -5.22 -3.49 -28.18
CA ASP A 194 -6.62 -3.30 -28.58
C ASP A 194 -7.60 -3.35 -27.40
N LYS A 195 -7.14 -3.69 -26.20
CA LYS A 195 -7.99 -3.76 -25.00
C LYS A 195 -7.30 -3.15 -23.78
N PRO A 196 -8.04 -2.45 -22.91
CA PRO A 196 -7.53 -2.05 -21.60
C PRO A 196 -7.09 -3.27 -20.78
N ARG A 197 -5.91 -3.20 -20.15
CA ARG A 197 -5.39 -4.28 -19.31
C ARG A 197 -5.91 -4.19 -17.88
N PHE A 198 -5.95 -2.97 -17.36
CA PHE A 198 -6.36 -2.67 -15.99
C PHE A 198 -7.82 -2.23 -15.85
N GLY A 199 -8.75 -2.79 -16.61
CA GLY A 199 -10.15 -2.38 -16.50
C GLY A 199 -11.18 -3.37 -17.04
N GLN A 200 -10.85 -4.65 -17.12
CA GLN A 200 -11.72 -5.59 -17.82
C GLN A 200 -13.01 -5.87 -17.04
N GLY A 201 -14.09 -5.21 -17.45
CA GLY A 201 -15.44 -5.35 -16.90
C GLY A 201 -15.69 -4.54 -15.61
N GLN A 202 -16.92 -4.68 -15.09
CA GLN A 202 -17.40 -3.85 -13.98
C GLN A 202 -16.57 -3.97 -12.70
N LYS A 203 -16.07 -5.18 -12.38
CA LYS A 203 -15.20 -5.40 -11.22
C LYS A 203 -13.88 -4.63 -11.32
N GLY A 204 -13.35 -4.46 -12.53
CA GLY A 204 -12.15 -3.65 -12.77
C GLY A 204 -12.39 -2.17 -12.45
N LEU A 205 -13.51 -1.62 -12.94
CA LEU A 205 -13.91 -0.23 -12.67
C LEU A 205 -14.09 0.04 -11.17
N VAL A 206 -14.68 -0.89 -10.42
CA VAL A 206 -14.81 -0.78 -8.95
C VAL A 206 -13.45 -0.69 -8.27
N ARG A 207 -12.48 -1.52 -8.68
CA ARG A 207 -11.11 -1.48 -8.12
C ARG A 207 -10.38 -0.17 -8.43
N LEU A 208 -10.58 0.41 -9.62
CA LEU A 208 -10.02 1.72 -9.96
C LEU A 208 -10.58 2.82 -9.06
N ASN A 209 -11.90 2.80 -8.80
CA ASN A 209 -12.53 3.75 -7.87
C ASN A 209 -11.97 3.62 -6.45
N GLN A 210 -11.75 2.39 -5.97
CA GLN A 210 -11.15 2.14 -4.66
C GLN A 210 -9.72 2.67 -4.56
N LEU A 211 -8.94 2.53 -5.63
CA LEU A 211 -7.59 3.10 -5.70
C LEU A 211 -7.64 4.64 -5.66
N CYS A 212 -8.53 5.27 -6.43
CA CYS A 212 -8.75 6.72 -6.35
C CYS A 212 -9.11 7.14 -4.92
N TYR A 213 -10.11 6.50 -4.32
CA TYR A 213 -10.56 6.80 -2.97
C TYR A 213 -9.43 6.72 -1.94
N MET A 214 -8.61 5.66 -2.01
CA MET A 214 -7.46 5.50 -1.13
C MET A 214 -6.43 6.63 -1.31
N LEU A 215 -6.17 7.05 -2.56
CA LEU A 215 -5.21 8.13 -2.86
C LEU A 215 -5.76 9.52 -2.49
N GLU A 216 -7.05 9.77 -2.72
CA GLU A 216 -7.74 11.01 -2.37
C GLU A 216 -7.70 11.29 -0.87
N ARG A 217 -7.61 10.25 -0.02
CA ARG A 217 -7.43 10.43 1.43
C ARG A 217 -6.15 11.21 1.79
N PHE A 218 -5.08 11.10 1.00
CA PHE A 218 -3.89 11.93 1.20
C PHE A 218 -4.17 13.40 0.87
N VAL A 219 -4.93 13.65 -0.19
CA VAL A 219 -5.34 14.99 -0.63
C VAL A 219 -6.25 15.64 0.41
N THR A 220 -7.26 14.90 0.90
CA THR A 220 -8.16 15.34 1.96
C THR A 220 -7.39 15.62 3.24
N ALA A 221 -6.45 14.76 3.64
CA ALA A 221 -5.64 15.00 4.84
C ALA A 221 -4.80 16.29 4.71
N ALA A 222 -4.22 16.55 3.54
CA ALA A 222 -3.47 17.78 3.30
C ALA A 222 -4.37 19.03 3.37
N ALA A 223 -5.56 18.98 2.77
CA ALA A 223 -6.52 20.08 2.83
C ALA A 223 -7.01 20.36 4.26
N THR A 224 -7.28 19.30 5.04
CA THR A 224 -7.78 19.42 6.42
C THR A 224 -6.71 19.90 7.39
N HIS A 225 -5.45 19.51 7.19
CA HIS A 225 -4.37 19.76 8.16
C HIS A 225 -3.34 20.80 7.70
N GLY A 226 -3.42 21.28 6.46
CA GLY A 226 -2.64 22.42 5.97
C GLY A 226 -1.14 22.15 5.79
N PHE A 227 -0.72 20.92 5.52
CA PHE A 227 0.68 20.64 5.23
C PHE A 227 1.02 20.85 3.74
N ASP A 228 2.28 21.21 3.47
CA ASP A 228 2.78 21.55 2.13
C ASP A 228 2.49 20.45 1.09
N THR A 229 1.79 20.83 0.02
CA THR A 229 1.32 19.91 -1.03
C THR A 229 2.39 19.55 -2.05
N THR A 230 3.52 20.26 -2.05
CA THR A 230 4.63 20.09 -2.99
C THR A 230 5.73 19.16 -2.45
N VAL A 231 5.75 18.93 -1.14
CA VAL A 231 6.75 18.07 -0.49
C VAL A 231 6.38 16.60 -0.70
N PRO A 232 7.31 15.76 -1.21
CA PRO A 232 7.09 14.32 -1.35
C PRO A 232 6.78 13.65 0.00
N LEU A 233 5.71 12.87 0.05
CA LEU A 233 5.27 12.23 1.29
C LEU A 233 6.20 11.09 1.70
N CYS A 234 6.47 10.98 3.00
CA CYS A 234 7.12 9.78 3.54
C CYS A 234 6.16 8.58 3.59
N GLN A 235 4.86 8.86 3.53
CA GLN A 235 3.82 7.85 3.52
C GLN A 235 3.52 7.35 2.11
N SER A 236 3.38 6.05 1.97
CA SER A 236 3.02 5.40 0.70
C SER A 236 1.88 4.39 0.87
N PRO A 237 1.14 4.06 -0.19
CA PRO A 237 0.34 2.85 -0.22
C PRO A 237 1.17 1.62 0.19
N LEU A 238 0.57 0.74 0.98
CA LEU A 238 1.15 -0.53 1.40
C LEU A 238 0.36 -1.68 0.79
N MET A 239 1.07 -2.71 0.33
CA MET A 239 0.47 -3.99 -0.04
C MET A 239 1.00 -5.07 0.90
N ILE A 240 0.07 -5.85 1.45
CA ILE A 240 0.40 -7.02 2.27
C ILE A 240 0.15 -8.26 1.42
N GLY A 241 1.20 -9.06 1.25
CA GLY A 241 1.16 -10.28 0.46
C GLY A 241 1.45 -11.51 1.30
N CYS A 242 0.75 -12.60 1.00
CA CYS A 242 1.05 -13.92 1.56
C CYS A 242 1.78 -14.76 0.51
N SER A 243 2.83 -15.47 0.93
CA SER A 243 3.62 -16.35 0.08
C SER A 243 3.59 -17.78 0.62
N TYR A 244 3.15 -18.71 -0.23
CA TYR A 244 3.23 -20.16 0.00
C TYR A 244 4.57 -20.77 -0.45
N VAL A 245 5.46 -19.96 -1.03
CA VAL A 245 6.87 -20.28 -1.33
C VAL A 245 7.77 -19.35 -0.53
N SER A 246 9.08 -19.33 -0.78
CA SER A 246 9.96 -18.38 -0.10
C SER A 246 9.57 -16.93 -0.40
N MET A 247 9.47 -16.12 0.66
CA MET A 247 9.24 -14.68 0.54
C MET A 247 10.33 -14.01 -0.27
N LYS A 248 11.57 -14.51 -0.27
CA LYS A 248 12.68 -14.03 -1.11
C LYS A 248 12.33 -14.05 -2.59
N THR A 249 11.81 -15.17 -3.09
CA THR A 249 11.37 -15.29 -4.48
C THR A 249 10.21 -14.35 -4.76
N ARG A 250 9.26 -14.23 -3.82
CA ARG A 250 8.07 -13.42 -4.03
C ARG A 250 8.32 -11.91 -3.93
N CYS A 251 9.19 -11.48 -3.02
CA CYS A 251 9.69 -10.13 -2.86
C CYS A 251 10.44 -9.66 -4.11
N LYS A 252 11.34 -10.49 -4.65
CA LYS A 252 12.06 -10.20 -5.90
C LYS A 252 11.14 -10.03 -7.10
N ALA A 253 9.98 -10.69 -7.09
CA ALA A 253 9.00 -10.55 -8.17
C ALA A 253 8.33 -9.16 -8.22
N HIS A 254 8.50 -8.33 -7.18
CA HIS A 254 8.08 -6.93 -7.18
C HIS A 254 9.19 -5.97 -7.64
N TRP A 255 10.41 -6.47 -7.81
CA TRP A 255 11.58 -5.64 -8.11
C TRP A 255 11.86 -5.61 -9.61
N ARG A 256 11.88 -4.41 -10.17
CA ARG A 256 12.14 -4.16 -11.61
C ARG A 256 13.44 -4.80 -12.11
N GLU A 257 14.48 -4.81 -11.27
CA GLU A 257 15.83 -5.32 -11.60
C GLU A 257 15.86 -6.83 -11.87
N TYR A 258 14.93 -7.60 -11.30
CA TYR A 258 14.97 -9.06 -11.35
C TYR A 258 14.14 -9.65 -12.49
N GLY A 259 13.69 -8.82 -13.44
CA GLY A 259 12.81 -9.25 -14.53
C GLY A 259 11.45 -9.75 -14.05
N GLY A 260 11.19 -9.69 -12.74
CA GLY A 260 9.88 -9.75 -12.14
C GLY A 260 9.15 -8.49 -12.56
N GLY A 261 8.61 -8.53 -13.77
CA GLY A 261 7.60 -7.58 -14.18
C GLY A 261 6.53 -7.49 -13.10
N PHE A 262 5.87 -6.35 -13.01
CA PHE A 262 4.74 -6.13 -12.13
C PHE A 262 3.61 -7.17 -12.28
N GLY A 263 3.65 -8.06 -13.29
CA GLY A 263 2.67 -9.14 -13.48
C GLY A 263 2.61 -10.21 -12.38
N ALA A 264 3.54 -10.21 -11.42
CA ALA A 264 3.50 -11.09 -10.24
C ALA A 264 2.84 -10.46 -9.01
N THR A 265 2.42 -9.20 -9.09
CA THR A 265 1.75 -8.47 -8.00
C THR A 265 0.23 -8.47 -8.14
N THR A 266 -0.46 -7.85 -7.19
CA THR A 266 -1.89 -7.60 -7.35
C THR A 266 -2.11 -6.59 -8.47
N TRP A 267 -3.19 -6.80 -9.21
CA TRP A 267 -3.57 -5.97 -10.34
C TRP A 267 -3.61 -4.46 -10.03
N THR A 268 -4.10 -4.08 -8.84
CA THR A 268 -4.23 -2.67 -8.45
C THR A 268 -2.86 -2.04 -8.22
N TRP A 269 -1.93 -2.82 -7.67
CA TRP A 269 -0.57 -2.40 -7.43
C TRP A 269 0.19 -2.21 -8.74
N GLU A 270 0.05 -3.16 -9.67
CA GLU A 270 0.63 -3.07 -11.01
C GLU A 270 0.13 -1.83 -11.78
N PHE A 271 -1.18 -1.60 -11.76
CA PHE A 271 -1.80 -0.43 -12.37
C PHE A 271 -1.27 0.88 -11.77
N ALA A 272 -1.19 0.98 -10.44
CA ALA A 272 -0.68 2.19 -9.78
C ALA A 272 0.76 2.53 -10.23
N LEU A 273 1.62 1.53 -10.35
CA LEU A 273 3.00 1.70 -10.81
C LEU A 273 3.05 2.12 -12.29
N CYS A 274 2.21 1.53 -13.15
CA CYS A 274 2.11 1.92 -14.55
C CYS A 274 1.57 3.35 -14.71
N ALA A 275 0.54 3.73 -13.96
CA ALA A 275 -0.03 5.08 -13.99
C ALA A 275 0.97 6.15 -13.50
N MET A 276 1.75 5.84 -12.46
CA MET A 276 2.88 6.69 -12.04
C MET A 276 3.93 6.82 -13.15
N ALA A 277 4.31 5.71 -13.79
CA ALA A 277 5.30 5.73 -14.85
C ALA A 277 4.84 6.51 -16.10
N SER A 278 3.54 6.50 -16.42
CA SER A 278 2.98 7.29 -17.53
C SER A 278 2.99 8.79 -17.27
N LEU A 279 3.04 9.19 -15.99
CA LEU A 279 3.24 10.58 -15.57
C LEU A 279 4.72 10.99 -15.52
N GLY A 280 5.64 10.09 -15.92
CA GLY A 280 7.08 10.37 -15.95
C GLY A 280 7.82 10.08 -14.64
N PHE A 281 7.14 9.53 -13.63
CA PHE A 281 7.82 9.08 -12.41
C PHE A 281 8.58 7.76 -12.66
N ASP A 282 9.64 7.52 -11.88
CA ASP A 282 10.33 6.23 -11.84
C ASP A 282 9.95 5.51 -10.54
N PRO A 283 8.82 4.77 -10.51
CA PRO A 283 8.37 4.11 -9.31
C PRO A 283 9.31 2.98 -8.92
N ASP A 284 9.53 2.85 -7.63
CA ASP A 284 10.38 1.85 -7.00
C ASP A 284 9.60 1.14 -5.90
N VAL A 285 9.86 -0.15 -5.70
CA VAL A 285 9.14 -0.98 -4.73
C VAL A 285 10.12 -1.62 -3.79
N VAL A 286 9.98 -1.30 -2.50
CA VAL A 286 10.68 -2.04 -1.45
C VAL A 286 9.76 -3.14 -0.91
N THR A 287 10.36 -4.25 -0.50
CA THR A 287 9.64 -5.37 0.09
C THR A 287 10.39 -5.90 1.30
N ILE A 288 9.64 -6.28 2.34
CA ILE A 288 10.21 -6.90 3.54
C ILE A 288 9.33 -8.03 4.07
N PRO A 289 9.94 -9.12 4.56
CA PRO A 289 9.23 -10.13 5.36
C PRO A 289 8.71 -9.52 6.66
N ILE A 290 7.41 -9.70 6.94
CA ILE A 290 6.78 -9.24 8.19
C ILE A 290 6.45 -10.39 9.13
N LEU A 291 6.19 -11.60 8.62
CA LEU A 291 5.90 -12.79 9.42
C LEU A 291 6.36 -14.03 8.66
N VAL A 292 6.81 -15.06 9.38
CA VAL A 292 7.15 -16.37 8.81
C VAL A 292 6.16 -17.43 9.27
N THR A 293 5.79 -18.30 8.34
CA THR A 293 5.04 -19.53 8.62
C THR A 293 5.97 -20.72 8.50
N THR A 294 6.05 -21.51 9.57
CA THR A 294 6.89 -22.71 9.60
C THR A 294 6.08 -23.89 10.07
N ASP A 295 6.16 -24.99 9.33
CA ASP A 295 5.49 -26.26 9.66
C ASP A 295 6.24 -27.04 10.77
N ARG A 296 7.36 -26.52 11.26
CA ARG A 296 8.18 -27.16 12.30
C ARG A 296 7.79 -26.65 13.70
N PRO A 297 7.54 -27.54 14.68
CA PRO A 297 7.40 -27.19 16.10
C PRO A 297 8.66 -26.56 16.72
N SER A 298 9.76 -26.50 15.97
CA SER A 298 11.09 -26.10 16.43
C SER A 298 11.68 -25.02 15.53
N TYR A 299 11.31 -23.77 15.77
CA TYR A 299 12.31 -22.71 15.64
C TYR A 299 13.35 -22.97 16.75
N PRO A 300 14.67 -22.90 16.48
CA PRO A 300 15.63 -22.86 17.57
C PRO A 300 15.24 -21.65 18.42
N ARG A 301 14.81 -21.90 19.66
CA ARG A 301 14.64 -20.85 20.67
C ARG A 301 15.89 -20.01 20.59
N ARG A 302 15.72 -18.70 20.36
CA ARG A 302 16.78 -17.70 20.23
C ARG A 302 17.98 -18.14 21.05
N ARG A 303 19.10 -18.53 20.41
CA ARG A 303 20.39 -18.37 21.10
C ARG A 303 20.48 -16.86 21.29
N CYS A 304 20.29 -16.42 22.52
CA CYS A 304 20.66 -15.08 22.94
C CYS A 304 22.07 -14.85 22.40
N TRP A 305 22.20 -13.96 21.43
CA TRP A 305 23.50 -13.54 20.95
C TRP A 305 24.17 -12.84 22.13
N SER A 306 25.19 -13.48 22.69
CA SER A 306 26.10 -12.84 23.62
C SER A 306 26.74 -11.66 22.92
N ARG A 307 26.75 -10.53 23.62
CA ARG A 307 27.43 -9.30 23.22
C ARG A 307 28.88 -9.60 22.82
N HIS A 308 29.27 -9.13 21.64
CA HIS A 308 30.63 -8.70 21.36
C HIS A 308 30.57 -7.20 21.08
#